data_AF-A0AAD7FD35-F1
#
_entry.id   AF-A0AAD7FD35-F1
#
_cell.length_a   1.000
_cell.length_b   1.000
_cell.length_c   1.000
_cell.angle_alpha   90.00
_cell.angle_beta   90.00
_cell.angle_gamma   90.00
#
_symmetry.space_group_name_H-M   'P 1'
#
loop_
_entity.id
_entity.type
_entity.pdbx_description
1 polymer ?
#
loop_
_entity_poly.entity_id
_entity_poly.type
_entity_poly.pdbx_seq_one_letter_code
_entity_poly.pdbx_strand_id
1 'polypeptide(L)'
;GELEHRRVKRFYARTNKNRAVRQMTQLERRETYLMRTSGRARAKASKAGKTVATPNPQGHKRKLKNKSKAYIPFAESEALPYTTPDQHHHISPSRNFTFHLSSWLGEHRGDPAIQVN
;
A
#
# COMPACT_ATOMS: atom_id res chain seq x y z
N GLY A 1 -6.43 -29.82 -10.82
CA GLY A 1 -5.20 -30.33 -10.19
C GLY A 1 -5.04 -29.69 -8.82
N GLU A 2 -4.48 -30.41 -7.86
CA GLU A 2 -4.35 -30.06 -6.43
C GLU A 2 -3.90 -28.60 -6.13
N LEU A 3 -3.09 -28.00 -7.01
CA LEU A 3 -2.66 -26.59 -6.93
C LEU A 3 -3.78 -25.57 -7.17
N GLU A 4 -4.78 -25.90 -7.99
CA GLU A 4 -5.93 -25.02 -8.26
C GLU A 4 -6.76 -24.80 -7.00
N HIS A 5 -6.89 -25.82 -6.15
CA HIS A 5 -7.61 -25.71 -4.89
C HIS A 5 -6.87 -24.79 -3.88
N ARG A 6 -5.52 -24.83 -3.88
CA ARG A 6 -4.69 -23.91 -3.07
C ARG A 6 -4.87 -22.46 -3.53
N ARG A 7 -4.97 -22.22 -4.83
CA ARG A 7 -5.14 -20.89 -5.42
C ARG A 7 -6.51 -20.29 -5.05
N VAL A 8 -7.57 -21.06 -5.20
CA VAL A 8 -8.94 -20.70 -4.79
C VAL A 8 -9.00 -20.36 -3.29
N LYS A 9 -8.39 -21.18 -2.41
CA LYS A 9 -8.35 -20.90 -0.97
C LYS A 9 -7.59 -19.61 -0.61
N ARG A 10 -6.47 -19.31 -1.28
CA ARG A 10 -5.72 -18.06 -1.05
C ARG A 10 -6.55 -16.82 -1.39
N PHE A 11 -7.35 -16.86 -2.45
CA PHE A 11 -8.26 -15.77 -2.79
C PHE A 11 -9.42 -15.71 -1.82
N TYR A 12 -10.02 -16.85 -1.45
CA TYR A 12 -11.16 -16.89 -0.54
C TYR A 12 -10.86 -16.23 0.81
N ALA A 13 -9.65 -16.44 1.36
CA ALA A 13 -9.18 -15.80 2.59
C ALA A 13 -9.15 -14.26 2.53
N ARG A 14 -9.18 -13.66 1.33
CA ARG A 14 -9.14 -12.21 1.08
C ARG A 14 -10.50 -11.67 0.60
N THR A 15 -11.55 -12.47 0.67
CA THR A 15 -12.90 -12.11 0.21
C THR A 15 -13.92 -12.22 1.32
N ASN A 16 -14.99 -11.43 1.20
CA ASN A 16 -16.19 -11.61 2.02
C ASN A 16 -17.08 -12.72 1.43
N LYS A 17 -17.84 -13.43 2.28
CA LYS A 17 -18.85 -14.43 1.89
C LYS A 17 -19.88 -13.89 0.90
N ASN A 18 -20.21 -12.59 0.98
CA ASN A 18 -21.13 -11.94 0.05
C ASN A 18 -20.48 -11.75 -1.33
N ARG A 19 -20.98 -12.47 -2.34
CA ARG A 19 -20.48 -12.43 -3.73
C ARG A 19 -18.99 -12.78 -3.86
N ALA A 20 -18.52 -13.79 -3.11
CA ALA A 20 -17.12 -14.23 -3.09
C ALA A 20 -16.55 -14.52 -4.49
N VAL A 21 -17.31 -15.17 -5.37
CA VAL A 21 -16.86 -15.53 -6.74
C VAL A 21 -16.40 -14.31 -7.53
N ARG A 22 -17.20 -13.22 -7.54
CA ARG A 22 -16.84 -11.98 -8.26
C ARG A 22 -15.57 -11.35 -7.71
N GLN A 23 -15.40 -11.37 -6.38
CA GLN A 23 -14.21 -10.83 -5.73
C GLN A 23 -12.96 -11.66 -6.06
N MET A 24 -13.08 -12.99 -6.02
CA MET A 24 -12.00 -13.91 -6.40
C MET A 24 -11.58 -13.69 -7.87
N THR A 25 -12.53 -13.52 -8.79
CA THR A 25 -12.24 -13.22 -10.20
C THR A 25 -11.50 -11.88 -10.36
N GLN A 26 -11.85 -10.85 -9.58
CA GLN A 26 -11.14 -9.56 -9.62
C GLN A 26 -9.70 -9.70 -9.11
N LEU A 27 -9.49 -10.44 -8.01
CA LEU A 27 -8.16 -10.71 -7.47
C LEU A 27 -7.29 -11.48 -8.47
N GLU A 28 -7.85 -12.50 -9.12
CA GLU A 28 -7.16 -13.25 -10.17
C GLU A 28 -6.77 -12.37 -11.37
N ARG A 29 -7.69 -11.53 -11.86
CA ARG A 29 -7.40 -10.59 -12.95
C ARG A 29 -6.29 -9.62 -12.56
N ARG A 30 -6.32 -9.10 -11.34
CA ARG A 30 -5.30 -8.19 -10.81
C ARG A 30 -3.94 -8.86 -10.71
N GLU A 31 -3.87 -10.06 -10.17
CA GLU A 31 -2.62 -10.84 -10.07
C GLU A 31 -2.03 -11.09 -11.47
N THR A 32 -2.86 -11.51 -12.41
CA THR A 32 -2.46 -11.76 -13.80
C THR A 32 -1.92 -10.49 -14.47
N TYR A 33 -2.58 -9.35 -14.25
CA TYR A 33 -2.13 -8.06 -14.78
C TYR A 33 -0.74 -7.67 -14.23
N LEU A 34 -0.55 -7.77 -12.92
CA LEU A 34 0.72 -7.46 -12.25
C LEU A 34 1.87 -8.37 -12.71
N MET A 35 1.59 -9.66 -12.93
CA MET A 35 2.59 -10.61 -13.45
C MET A 35 2.99 -10.26 -14.89
N ARG A 36 2.03 -9.87 -15.73
CA ARG A 36 2.30 -9.45 -17.11
C ARG A 36 3.08 -8.13 -17.18
N THR A 37 2.76 -7.15 -16.35
CA THR A 37 3.46 -5.86 -16.34
C THR A 37 4.88 -5.98 -15.75
N SER A 38 5.06 -6.73 -14.66
CA SER A 38 6.38 -6.97 -14.06
C SER A 38 7.31 -7.78 -14.97
N GLY A 39 6.79 -8.80 -15.68
CA GLY A 39 7.54 -9.56 -16.68
C GLY A 39 8.00 -8.67 -17.85
N ARG A 40 7.15 -7.76 -18.32
CA ARG A 40 7.50 -6.76 -19.36
C ARG A 40 8.55 -5.77 -18.88
N ALA A 41 8.45 -5.29 -17.63
CA ALA A 41 9.45 -4.40 -17.05
C ALA A 41 10.83 -5.08 -16.94
N ARG A 42 10.87 -6.34 -16.49
CA ARG A 42 12.10 -7.15 -16.42
C ARG A 42 12.70 -7.41 -17.80
N ALA A 43 11.88 -7.76 -18.80
CA ALA A 43 12.33 -7.99 -20.17
C ALA A 43 12.84 -6.70 -20.86
N LYS A 44 12.26 -5.54 -20.54
CA LYS A 44 12.79 -4.24 -21.00
C LYS A 44 14.12 -3.90 -20.34
N ALA A 45 14.27 -4.18 -19.04
CA ALA A 45 15.54 -3.99 -18.32
C ALA A 45 16.65 -4.92 -18.85
N SER A 46 16.35 -6.15 -19.23
CA SER A 46 17.33 -7.09 -19.81
C SER A 46 17.73 -6.74 -21.25
N LYS A 47 16.86 -6.10 -22.04
CA LYS A 47 17.18 -5.60 -23.39
C LYS A 47 17.98 -4.28 -23.39
N ALA A 48 17.99 -3.55 -22.28
CA ALA A 48 18.66 -2.24 -22.16
C ALA A 48 20.15 -2.30 -21.76
N GLY A 49 20.76 -3.50 -21.71
CA GLY A 49 22.20 -3.66 -21.65
C GLY A 49 22.76 -4.11 -20.29
N LYS A 50 23.40 -5.28 -20.32
CA LYS A 50 24.37 -5.72 -19.31
C LYS A 50 25.58 -6.27 -20.07
N THR A 51 26.39 -5.38 -20.62
CA THR A 51 27.78 -5.71 -20.96
C THR A 51 28.52 -5.87 -19.63
N VAL A 52 29.11 -7.04 -19.44
CA VAL A 52 30.00 -7.32 -18.31
C VAL A 52 31.26 -6.48 -18.51
N ALA A 53 31.40 -5.40 -17.77
CA ALA A 53 32.63 -4.62 -17.70
C ALA A 53 33.31 -4.91 -16.36
N THR A 54 34.40 -5.66 -16.40
CA THR A 54 35.42 -5.71 -15.34
C THR A 54 35.98 -4.31 -15.11
N PRO A 55 36.13 -3.83 -13.86
CA PRO A 55 36.73 -2.52 -13.63
C PRO A 55 38.26 -2.61 -13.78
N ASN A 56 38.78 -2.04 -14.86
CA ASN A 56 40.19 -1.71 -15.01
C ASN A 56 40.48 -0.41 -14.23
N PRO A 57 41.46 -0.35 -13.31
CA PRO A 57 41.59 0.77 -12.39
C PRO A 57 42.57 1.84 -12.90
N GLN A 58 42.45 2.38 -14.12
CA GLN A 58 43.33 3.48 -14.51
C GLN A 58 42.69 4.45 -15.50
N GLY A 59 42.53 5.73 -15.10
CA GLY A 59 42.45 6.85 -16.04
C GLY A 59 41.34 7.89 -15.81
N HIS A 60 41.78 9.10 -15.49
CA HIS A 60 41.13 10.40 -15.71
C HIS A 60 39.98 10.86 -14.79
N LYS A 61 40.36 11.64 -13.77
CA LYS A 61 39.47 12.45 -12.94
C LYS A 61 38.85 13.59 -13.74
N ARG A 62 37.68 13.36 -14.34
CA ARG A 62 36.78 14.45 -14.75
C ARG A 62 36.10 14.99 -13.49
N LYS A 63 36.48 16.18 -13.02
CA LYS A 63 35.75 16.88 -11.97
C LYS A 63 34.36 17.27 -12.49
N LEU A 64 33.37 16.41 -12.30
CA LEU A 64 31.97 16.78 -12.46
C LEU A 64 31.66 17.83 -11.40
N LYS A 65 31.25 19.02 -11.85
CA LYS A 65 30.67 20.04 -10.99
C LYS A 65 29.46 19.40 -10.29
N ASN A 66 29.56 19.18 -8.98
CA ASN A 66 28.49 18.66 -8.14
C ASN A 66 27.32 19.64 -8.14
N LYS A 67 26.46 19.56 -9.16
CA LYS A 67 25.04 19.85 -8.97
C LYS A 67 24.48 18.61 -8.31
N SER A 68 24.45 18.60 -6.98
CA SER A 68 23.73 17.58 -6.23
C SER A 68 22.27 17.66 -6.65
N LYS A 69 21.90 16.92 -7.70
CA LYS A 69 20.50 16.55 -7.90
C LYS A 69 20.10 15.85 -6.61
N ALA A 70 19.11 16.39 -5.91
CA ALA A 70 18.44 15.69 -4.82
C ALA A 70 17.78 14.44 -5.43
N TYR A 71 18.58 13.40 -5.60
CA TYR A 71 18.16 12.09 -6.07
C TYR A 71 18.12 11.22 -4.82
N ILE A 72 16.92 10.93 -4.36
CA ILE A 72 16.70 9.97 -3.29
C ILE A 72 16.57 8.60 -3.96
N PRO A 73 17.53 7.69 -3.79
CA PRO A 73 17.47 6.36 -4.39
C PRO A 73 16.34 5.53 -3.77
N PHE A 74 15.33 5.17 -4.57
CA PHE A 74 14.20 4.33 -4.13
C PHE A 74 14.60 2.91 -3.68
N ALA A 75 15.82 2.47 -4.01
CA ALA A 75 16.34 1.17 -3.60
C ALA A 75 16.96 1.18 -2.20
N GLU A 76 17.21 2.36 -1.62
CA GLU A 76 17.70 2.49 -0.25
C GLU A 76 16.51 2.41 0.70
N SER A 77 16.46 1.34 1.47
CA SER A 77 15.53 1.21 2.59
C SER A 77 16.09 2.01 3.76
N GLU A 78 15.61 3.24 3.94
CA GLU A 78 15.85 3.98 5.18
C GLU A 78 15.07 3.29 6.31
N ALA A 79 15.79 2.67 7.23
CA ALA A 79 15.17 2.08 8.41
C ALA A 79 14.64 3.22 9.29
N LEU A 80 13.31 3.28 9.44
CA LEU A 80 12.70 4.20 10.39
C LEU A 80 13.22 3.87 11.80
N PRO A 81 13.41 4.88 12.66
CA PRO A 81 13.71 4.63 14.06
C PRO A 81 12.61 3.75 14.66
N TYR A 82 12.98 2.93 15.63
CA TYR A 82 12.01 2.13 16.36
C TYR A 82 10.93 3.04 16.95
N THR A 83 9.68 2.79 16.59
CA THR A 83 8.50 3.40 17.20
C THR A 83 7.76 2.34 18.00
N THR A 84 7.23 2.71 19.16
CA THR A 84 6.38 1.80 19.91
C THR A 84 5.06 1.58 19.14
N PRO A 85 4.41 0.41 19.26
CA PRO A 85 3.20 0.10 18.46
C PRO A 85 2.05 1.11 18.64
N ASP A 86 1.97 1.74 19.81
CA ASP A 86 1.03 2.81 20.15
C ASP A 86 1.34 4.14 19.44
N GLN A 87 2.61 4.42 19.14
CA GLN A 87 3.05 5.61 18.42
C GLN A 87 3.07 5.43 16.90
N HIS A 88 3.05 4.18 16.42
CA HIS A 88 3.00 3.87 15.00
C HIS A 88 1.68 4.34 14.35
N HIS A 89 0.62 4.53 15.15
CA HIS A 89 -0.67 4.99 14.67
C HIS A 89 -1.18 6.18 15.50
N HIS A 90 -1.55 7.27 14.83
CA HIS A 90 -2.29 8.37 15.46
C HIS A 90 -3.76 8.00 15.62
N ILE A 91 -4.05 7.11 16.58
CA ILE A 91 -5.41 6.71 16.94
C ILE A 91 -5.70 7.25 18.34
N SER A 92 -6.86 7.88 18.52
CA SER A 92 -7.30 8.34 19.84
C SER A 92 -7.34 7.15 20.80
N PRO A 93 -6.80 7.28 22.03
CA PRO A 93 -6.90 6.23 23.04
C PRO A 93 -8.33 6.05 23.57
N SER A 94 -9.23 7.00 23.29
CA SER A 94 -10.61 6.95 23.77
C SER A 94 -11.38 5.79 23.16
N ARG A 95 -11.88 4.88 23.99
CA ARG A 95 -12.79 3.81 23.57
C ARG A 95 -14.22 4.22 23.94
N ASN A 96 -14.98 4.63 22.92
CA ASN A 96 -16.40 4.94 22.95
C ASN A 96 -16.79 6.18 23.77
N PHE A 97 -17.51 7.10 23.13
CA PHE A 97 -18.18 8.21 23.79
C PHE A 97 -19.67 7.88 23.86
N THR A 98 -20.11 7.31 24.98
CA THR A 98 -21.53 7.00 25.17
C THR A 98 -22.30 8.29 25.31
N PHE A 99 -23.30 8.47 24.45
CA PHE A 99 -24.11 9.68 24.40
C PHE A 99 -25.57 9.31 24.59
N HIS A 100 -26.21 9.89 25.61
CA HIS A 100 -27.60 9.62 25.90
C HIS A 100 -28.50 10.56 25.09
N LEU A 101 -28.98 10.07 23.94
CA LEU A 101 -29.73 10.87 22.98
C LEU A 101 -30.99 11.50 23.61
N SER A 102 -31.68 10.81 24.52
CA SER A 102 -32.88 11.37 25.16
C SER A 102 -32.56 12.55 26.07
N SER A 103 -31.40 12.55 26.73
CA SER A 103 -30.97 13.70 27.55
C SER A 103 -30.65 14.89 26.66
N TRP A 104 -29.91 14.64 25.57
CA TRP A 104 -29.58 15.69 24.60
C TRP A 104 -30.82 16.29 23.94
N LEU A 105 -31.78 15.46 23.52
CA LEU A 105 -33.07 15.93 22.98
C LEU A 105 -33.84 16.75 24.02
N GLY A 106 -33.75 16.40 25.31
CA GLY A 106 -34.32 17.16 26.41
C GLY A 106 -33.73 18.56 26.52
N GLU A 107 -32.41 18.69 26.41
CA GLU A 107 -31.69 19.96 26.40
C GLU A 107 -31.99 20.81 25.16
N HIS A 108 -32.32 20.18 24.03
CA HIS A 108 -32.48 20.84 22.73
C HIS A 108 -33.95 20.99 22.29
N ARG A 109 -34.94 20.83 23.18
CA ARG A 109 -36.38 20.86 22.84
C ARG A 109 -36.87 22.09 22.05
N GLY A 110 -36.14 23.21 22.12
CA GLY A 110 -36.45 24.44 21.39
C GLY A 110 -35.75 24.58 20.03
N ASP A 111 -34.90 23.63 19.64
CA ASP A 111 -34.13 23.71 18.41
C ASP A 111 -35.04 23.43 17.18
N PRO A 112 -35.18 24.37 16.23
CA PRO A 112 -35.96 24.17 15.01
C PRO A 112 -35.49 22.96 14.18
N ALA A 113 -34.21 22.58 14.29
CA ALA A 113 -33.65 21.45 13.55
C ALA A 113 -34.19 20.08 14.02
N ILE A 114 -34.75 20.00 15.24
CA ILE A 114 -35.34 18.76 15.77
C ILE A 114 -36.87 18.78 15.83
N GLN A 115 -37.50 19.86 15.35
CA GLN A 115 -38.95 19.96 15.25
C GLN A 115 -39.44 19.24 13.99
N VAL A 116 -40.49 18.43 14.14
CA VAL A 116 -41.19 17.82 13.01
C VAL A 116 -42.25 18.83 12.55
N ASN A 117 -42.15 19.27 11.30
CA ASN A 117 -43.17 20.11 10.65
C ASN A 117 -44.52 19.38 10.55
#